data_AF-A0ABC9TL44-F1
#
_entry.id   AF-A0ABC9TL44-F1
#
_cell.length_a   1.000
_cell.length_b   1.000
_cell.length_c   1.000
_cell.angle_alpha   90.00
_cell.angle_beta   90.00
_cell.angle_gamma   90.00
#
_symmetry.space_group_name_H-M   'P 1'
#
loop_
_entity.id
_entity.type
_entity.pdbx_description
1 polymer ?
#
loop_
_entity_poly.entity_id
_entity_poly.type
_entity_poly.pdbx_seq_one_letter_code
_entity_poly.pdbx_strand_id
1 'polypeptide(L)'
;MEYTEVEKYVRERVYREVKRRYKKPDLDSRVKDVLYERSETFAKFRSFSNGKRVKKLTDPRKFERFMATRGEQMINEVVDGLNNQPKMLADEYEKKVLDFIEQGLCKGRIKSEISKPGKFEEYLADNRNYKILKKRLSDEQDSQGFVYCDVFKDQLISDVGKIENEILDTMMFNNYEEQHK
;
A
#
# COMPACT_ATOMS: atom_id res chain seq x y z
N MET A 1 11.58 2.09 -29.16
CA MET A 1 11.05 2.79 -27.98
C MET A 1 9.87 1.99 -27.45
N GLU A 2 10.08 1.23 -26.38
CA GLU A 2 9.04 0.41 -25.77
C GLU A 2 8.10 1.27 -24.92
N TYR A 3 6.86 0.83 -24.70
CA TYR A 3 5.86 1.56 -23.91
C TYR A 3 6.35 1.90 -22.48
N THR A 4 7.29 1.11 -21.96
CA THR A 4 7.95 1.28 -20.67
C THR A 4 8.93 2.47 -20.64
N GLU A 5 9.47 2.92 -21.78
CA GLU A 5 10.41 4.05 -21.85
C GLU A 5 9.70 5.40 -21.73
N VAL A 6 8.53 5.57 -22.34
CA VAL A 6 7.74 6.81 -22.20
C VAL A 6 7.32 7.00 -20.75
N GLU A 7 6.88 5.94 -20.07
CA GLU A 7 6.57 6.01 -18.63
C GLU A 7 7.79 6.44 -17.81
N LYS A 8 8.98 5.88 -18.09
CA LYS A 8 10.23 6.31 -17.44
C LYS A 8 10.49 7.81 -17.63
N TYR A 9 10.33 8.34 -18.85
CA TYR A 9 10.52 9.77 -19.11
C TYR A 9 9.49 10.64 -18.39
N VAL A 10 8.21 10.24 -18.36
CA VAL A 10 7.18 10.96 -17.59
C VAL A 10 7.55 10.97 -16.12
N ARG A 11 7.90 9.82 -15.53
CA ARG A 11 8.30 9.71 -14.12
C ARG A 11 9.49 10.59 -13.79
N GLU A 12 10.52 10.57 -14.64
CA GLU A 12 11.71 11.37 -14.45
C GLU A 12 11.39 12.87 -14.53
N ARG A 13 10.57 13.29 -15.51
CA ARG A 13 10.17 14.69 -15.65
C ARG A 13 9.34 15.17 -14.46
N VAL A 14 8.39 14.35 -13.99
CA VAL A 14 7.60 14.62 -12.78
C VAL A 14 8.52 14.73 -11.57
N TYR A 15 9.41 13.75 -11.34
CA TYR A 15 10.36 13.78 -10.22
C TYR A 15 11.21 15.05 -10.21
N ARG A 16 11.78 15.45 -11.36
CA ARG A 16 12.61 16.66 -11.46
C ARG A 16 11.84 17.92 -11.07
N GLU A 17 10.58 18.05 -11.48
CA GLU A 17 9.75 19.21 -11.13
C GLU A 17 9.25 19.16 -9.68
N VAL A 18 8.87 17.98 -9.19
CA VAL A 18 8.52 17.78 -7.77
C VAL A 18 9.70 18.15 -6.87
N LYS A 19 10.92 17.71 -7.18
CA LYS A 19 12.16 18.05 -6.45
C LYS A 19 12.44 19.56 -6.40
N ARG A 20 11.95 20.32 -7.39
CA ARG A 20 12.04 21.79 -7.36
C ARG A 20 11.09 22.41 -6.35
N ARG A 21 9.92 21.79 -6.12
CA ARG A 21 8.84 22.31 -5.27
C ARG A 21 8.87 21.74 -3.84
N TYR A 22 9.27 20.49 -3.68
CA TYR A 22 9.34 19.77 -2.41
C TYR A 22 10.79 19.61 -1.95
N LYS A 23 11.14 20.20 -0.80
CA LYS A 23 12.52 20.33 -0.31
C LYS A 23 12.86 19.46 0.90
N LYS A 24 11.91 18.66 1.38
CA LYS A 24 12.14 17.79 2.54
C LYS A 24 13.01 16.58 2.12
N PRO A 25 13.83 16.04 3.04
CA PRO A 25 14.81 15.00 2.73
C PRO A 25 14.19 13.63 2.42
N ASP A 26 12.93 13.42 2.78
CA ASP A 26 12.15 12.20 2.56
C ASP A 26 11.58 12.07 1.13
N LEU A 27 11.91 12.99 0.21
CA LEU A 27 11.43 12.97 -1.16
C LEU A 27 11.72 11.63 -1.85
N ASP A 28 12.98 11.19 -1.82
CA ASP A 28 13.43 10.05 -2.62
C ASP A 28 12.80 8.73 -2.14
N SER A 29 12.47 8.62 -0.85
CA SER A 29 11.76 7.47 -0.29
C SER A 29 10.27 7.47 -0.61
N ARG A 30 9.63 8.65 -0.77
CA ARG A 30 8.16 8.76 -0.85
C ARG A 30 7.61 9.06 -2.24
N VAL A 31 8.37 9.76 -3.09
CA VAL A 31 7.87 10.27 -4.37
C VAL A 31 7.32 9.19 -5.29
N LYS A 32 7.93 8.00 -5.28
CA LYS A 32 7.46 6.87 -6.07
C LYS A 32 6.10 6.40 -5.57
N ASP A 33 5.97 6.18 -4.27
CA ASP A 33 4.75 5.68 -3.65
C ASP A 33 3.60 6.68 -3.85
N VAL A 34 3.85 7.96 -3.62
CA VAL A 34 2.86 9.02 -3.87
C VAL A 34 2.46 9.08 -5.36
N LEU A 35 3.42 9.01 -6.27
CA LEU A 35 3.12 9.02 -7.71
C LEU A 35 2.30 7.80 -8.14
N TYR A 36 2.61 6.62 -7.62
CA TYR A 36 1.97 5.37 -8.03
C TYR A 36 0.60 5.17 -7.39
N GLU A 37 0.48 5.47 -6.09
CA GLU A 37 -0.71 5.15 -5.31
C GLU A 37 -1.67 6.32 -5.14
N ARG A 38 -1.19 7.56 -5.29
CA ARG A 38 -1.97 8.76 -4.96
C ARG A 38 -2.19 9.74 -6.11
N SER A 39 -1.43 9.62 -7.21
CA SER A 39 -1.71 10.38 -8.42
C SER A 39 -2.74 9.68 -9.30
N GLU A 40 -3.99 10.16 -9.26
CA GLU A 40 -5.03 9.69 -10.18
C GLU A 40 -4.65 9.90 -11.63
N THR A 41 -4.00 11.03 -11.94
CA THR A 41 -3.61 11.34 -13.32
C THR A 41 -2.55 10.37 -13.81
N PHE A 42 -1.60 9.98 -12.97
CA PHE A 42 -0.60 8.96 -13.30
C PHE A 42 -1.22 7.56 -13.41
N ALA A 43 -2.14 7.19 -12.52
CA ALA A 43 -2.89 5.93 -12.62
C ALA A 43 -3.66 5.82 -13.94
N LYS A 44 -4.36 6.89 -14.35
CA LYS A 44 -5.03 6.97 -15.67
C LYS A 44 -4.03 6.87 -16.81
N PHE A 45 -2.89 7.56 -16.73
CA PHE A 45 -1.83 7.44 -17.73
C PHE A 45 -1.32 6.00 -17.88
N ARG A 46 -1.09 5.29 -16.77
CA ARG A 46 -0.66 3.89 -16.75
C ARG A 46 -1.73 2.93 -17.28
N SER A 47 -3.01 3.16 -16.99
CA SER A 47 -4.06 2.32 -17.57
C SER A 47 -4.17 2.52 -19.10
N PHE A 48 -3.85 3.71 -19.60
CA PHE A 48 -3.76 4.00 -21.03
C PHE A 48 -2.44 3.58 -21.69
N SER A 49 -1.39 3.28 -20.92
CA SER A 49 -0.05 2.96 -21.47
C SER A 49 0.06 1.59 -22.11
N ASN A 50 -0.95 0.73 -21.90
CA ASN A 50 -1.14 -0.52 -22.63
C ASN A 50 -1.80 -0.34 -24.03
N GLY A 51 -1.98 0.90 -24.51
CA GLY A 51 -2.69 1.20 -25.76
C GLY A 51 -1.96 2.10 -26.76
N LYS A 52 -2.54 2.27 -27.96
CA LYS A 52 -2.03 3.10 -29.08
C LYS A 52 -1.74 4.58 -28.72
N ARG A 53 -2.26 5.10 -27.59
CA ARG A 53 -2.12 6.50 -27.18
C ARG A 53 -0.72 6.84 -26.67
N VAL A 54 -0.02 5.92 -26.00
CA VAL A 54 1.35 6.16 -25.53
C VAL A 54 2.37 6.20 -26.66
N LYS A 55 2.11 5.50 -27.78
CA LYS A 55 2.91 5.68 -29.01
C LYS A 55 2.94 7.11 -29.53
N LYS A 56 1.91 7.93 -29.24
CA LYS A 56 1.89 9.33 -29.67
C LYS A 56 2.83 10.20 -28.83
N LEU A 57 3.24 9.76 -27.65
CA LEU A 57 4.12 10.51 -26.76
C LEU A 57 5.61 10.24 -27.03
N THR A 58 5.94 9.38 -27.99
CA THR A 58 7.32 9.27 -28.52
C THR A 58 7.71 10.49 -29.37
N ASP A 59 6.72 11.25 -29.85
CA ASP A 59 6.90 12.54 -30.51
C ASP A 59 7.17 13.62 -29.44
N PRO A 60 8.33 14.30 -29.49
CA PRO A 60 8.71 15.29 -28.47
C PRO A 60 7.70 16.44 -28.31
N ARG A 61 7.08 16.92 -29.40
CA ARG A 61 6.10 18.02 -29.33
C ARG A 61 4.79 17.58 -28.68
N LYS A 62 4.42 16.31 -28.83
CA LYS A 62 3.25 15.75 -28.15
C LYS A 62 3.57 15.45 -26.69
N PHE A 63 4.78 15.00 -26.39
CA PHE A 63 5.28 14.82 -25.03
C PHE A 63 5.25 16.14 -24.25
N GLU A 64 5.80 17.23 -24.79
CA GLU A 64 5.81 18.52 -24.10
C GLU A 64 4.40 19.07 -23.86
N ARG A 65 3.47 18.93 -24.82
CA ARG A 65 2.06 19.29 -24.62
C ARG A 65 1.37 18.46 -23.55
N PHE A 66 1.71 17.17 -23.47
CA PHE A 66 1.24 16.30 -22.41
C PHE A 66 1.80 16.75 -21.05
N MET A 67 3.10 17.04 -20.97
CA MET A 67 3.74 17.49 -19.74
C MET A 67 3.18 18.83 -19.26
N ALA A 68 2.92 19.78 -20.16
CA ALA A 68 2.33 21.08 -19.85
C ALA A 68 0.88 21.01 -19.35
N THR A 69 0.21 19.86 -19.47
CA THR A 69 -1.17 19.66 -19.05
C THR A 69 -1.28 18.56 -18.01
N ARG A 70 -1.28 17.30 -18.45
CA ARG A 70 -1.38 16.12 -17.58
C ARG A 70 -0.15 15.94 -16.70
N GLY A 71 1.05 16.26 -17.20
CA GLY A 71 2.26 16.22 -16.39
C GLY A 71 2.22 17.20 -15.23
N GLU A 72 1.77 18.45 -15.47
CA GLU A 72 1.58 19.44 -14.42
C GLU A 72 0.53 19.00 -13.38
N GLN A 73 -0.56 18.36 -13.83
CA GLN A 73 -1.53 17.73 -12.91
C GLN A 73 -0.88 16.67 -12.03
N MET A 74 -0.09 15.74 -12.60
CA MET A 74 0.65 14.74 -11.83
C MET A 74 1.62 15.39 -10.84
N ILE A 75 2.34 16.42 -11.24
CA ILE A 75 3.28 17.15 -10.36
C ILE A 75 2.54 17.74 -9.17
N ASN A 76 1.40 18.39 -9.41
CA ASN A 76 0.60 18.99 -8.34
C ASN A 76 0.01 17.95 -7.39
N GLU A 77 -0.54 16.85 -7.93
CA GLU A 77 -1.02 15.72 -7.13
C GLU A 77 0.10 15.13 -6.25
N VAL A 78 1.31 14.98 -6.80
CA VAL A 78 2.44 14.43 -6.04
C VAL A 78 2.94 15.39 -4.96
N VAL A 79 3.07 16.68 -5.28
CA VAL A 79 3.47 17.69 -4.29
C VAL A 79 2.44 17.79 -3.16
N ASP A 80 1.15 17.77 -3.51
CA ASP A 80 0.08 17.74 -2.52
C ASP A 80 0.19 16.49 -1.65
N GLY A 81 0.31 15.31 -2.26
CA GLY A 81 0.44 14.05 -1.52
C GLY A 81 1.65 14.02 -0.58
N LEU A 82 2.81 14.49 -1.02
CA LEU A 82 4.02 14.55 -0.20
C LEU A 82 3.87 15.49 1.02
N ASN A 83 3.09 16.57 0.89
CA ASN A 83 2.81 17.50 1.99
C ASN A 83 1.69 16.99 2.91
N ASN A 84 0.71 16.32 2.35
CA ASN A 84 -0.47 15.80 3.04
C ASN A 84 -0.36 14.27 3.13
N GLN A 85 0.64 13.79 3.86
CA GLN A 85 0.80 12.36 4.11
C GLN A 85 -0.44 11.82 4.83
N PRO A 86 -1.04 10.70 4.38
CA PRO A 86 -2.17 10.11 5.08
C PRO A 86 -1.74 9.69 6.47
N LYS A 87 -2.66 9.82 7.42
CA LYS A 87 -2.46 9.36 8.80
C LYS A 87 -3.71 8.67 9.34
N MET A 88 -3.51 7.80 10.31
CA MET A 88 -4.56 7.04 10.98
C MET A 88 -4.14 6.81 12.43
N LEU A 89 -5.08 6.74 13.36
CA LEU A 89 -4.72 6.35 14.72
C LEU A 89 -4.22 4.89 14.71
N ALA A 90 -3.22 4.58 15.53
CA ALA A 90 -2.61 3.25 15.60
C ALA A 90 -3.64 2.16 15.93
N ASP A 91 -4.55 2.44 16.88
CA ASP A 91 -5.65 1.56 17.28
C ASP A 91 -6.70 1.39 16.16
N GLU A 92 -7.00 2.46 15.41
CA GLU A 92 -7.87 2.39 14.24
C GLU A 92 -7.25 1.52 13.14
N TYR A 93 -5.95 1.64 12.90
CA TYR A 93 -5.25 0.81 11.91
C TYR A 93 -5.20 -0.65 12.33
N GLU A 94 -4.85 -0.93 13.59
CA GLU A 94 -4.87 -2.28 14.16
C GLU A 94 -6.26 -2.92 14.02
N LYS A 95 -7.31 -2.18 14.39
CA LYS A 95 -8.68 -2.65 14.25
C LYS A 95 -9.02 -3.01 12.80
N LYS A 96 -8.64 -2.18 11.82
CA LYS A 96 -8.86 -2.50 10.40
C LYS A 96 -8.15 -3.77 9.97
N VAL A 97 -6.93 -4.01 10.43
CA VAL A 97 -6.21 -5.27 10.16
C VAL A 97 -6.99 -6.46 10.70
N LEU A 98 -7.43 -6.39 11.97
CA LEU A 98 -8.17 -7.46 12.62
C LEU A 98 -9.52 -7.72 11.94
N ASP A 99 -10.28 -6.68 11.64
CA ASP A 99 -11.58 -6.77 10.94
C ASP A 99 -11.42 -7.47 9.57
N PHE A 100 -10.34 -7.16 8.83
CA PHE A 100 -10.06 -7.80 7.54
C PHE A 100 -9.70 -9.27 7.68
N ILE A 101 -8.86 -9.62 8.66
CA ILE A 101 -8.48 -11.02 8.94
C ILE A 101 -9.73 -11.82 9.33
N GLU A 102 -10.52 -11.32 10.28
CA GLU A 102 -11.72 -12.00 10.76
C GLU A 102 -12.72 -12.23 9.61
N GLN A 103 -12.94 -11.22 8.76
CA GLN A 103 -13.78 -11.35 7.57
C GLN A 103 -13.25 -12.37 6.55
N GLY A 104 -11.92 -12.49 6.41
CA GLY A 104 -11.27 -13.46 5.53
C GLY A 104 -11.42 -14.89 6.04
N LEU A 105 -11.03 -15.12 7.29
CA LEU A 105 -11.09 -16.44 7.95
C LEU A 105 -12.54 -16.94 8.09
N CYS A 106 -13.52 -16.04 8.27
CA CYS A 106 -14.94 -16.39 8.35
C CYS A 106 -15.56 -16.85 7.02
N LYS A 107 -14.81 -16.84 5.90
CA LYS A 107 -15.31 -17.22 4.56
C LYS A 107 -14.82 -18.60 4.09
N GLY A 108 -14.21 -19.41 4.96
CA GLY A 108 -13.57 -20.67 4.56
C GLY A 108 -13.91 -21.89 5.43
N ARG A 109 -13.15 -22.97 5.19
CA ARG A 109 -13.25 -24.25 5.92
C ARG A 109 -12.95 -24.13 7.42
N ILE A 110 -12.30 -23.05 7.82
CA ILE A 110 -11.85 -22.78 9.19
C ILE A 110 -12.84 -21.90 9.99
N LYS A 111 -13.94 -21.45 9.36
CA LYS A 111 -14.95 -20.59 9.98
C LYS A 111 -15.45 -21.18 11.31
N SER A 112 -15.75 -22.47 11.33
CA SER A 112 -16.28 -23.14 12.53
C SER A 112 -15.33 -23.12 13.72
N GLU A 113 -14.02 -23.04 13.48
CA GLU A 113 -13.02 -22.94 14.55
C GLU A 113 -12.87 -21.49 15.02
N ILE A 114 -12.69 -20.56 14.08
CA ILE A 114 -12.49 -19.13 14.39
C ILE A 114 -13.71 -18.49 15.02
N SER A 115 -14.92 -18.94 14.65
CA SER A 115 -16.17 -18.43 15.26
C SER A 115 -16.41 -18.93 16.69
N LYS A 116 -15.57 -19.84 17.23
CA LYS A 116 -15.68 -20.24 18.64
C LYS A 116 -15.22 -19.07 19.53
N PRO A 117 -15.92 -18.81 20.65
CA PRO A 117 -15.54 -17.72 21.56
C PRO A 117 -14.08 -17.81 22.00
N GLY A 118 -13.33 -16.71 21.84
CA GLY A 118 -11.94 -16.60 22.27
C GLY A 118 -10.90 -17.26 21.36
N LYS A 119 -11.31 -18.03 20.34
CA LYS A 119 -10.35 -18.74 19.48
C LYS A 119 -9.56 -17.81 18.58
N PHE A 120 -10.17 -16.75 18.08
CA PHE A 120 -9.46 -15.78 17.26
C PHE A 120 -8.36 -15.08 18.08
N GLU A 121 -8.67 -14.67 19.30
CA GLU A 121 -7.73 -14.06 20.24
C GLU A 121 -6.59 -15.02 20.62
N GLU A 122 -6.87 -16.31 20.80
CA GLU A 122 -5.87 -17.35 21.06
C GLU A 122 -4.86 -17.45 19.91
N TYR A 123 -5.34 -17.51 18.66
CA TYR A 123 -4.45 -17.54 17.49
C TYR A 123 -3.60 -16.27 17.36
N LEU A 124 -4.17 -15.10 17.69
CA LEU A 124 -3.43 -13.84 17.67
C LEU A 124 -2.40 -13.73 18.79
N ALA A 125 -2.67 -14.29 19.97
CA ALA A 125 -1.79 -14.20 21.13
C ALA A 125 -0.40 -14.80 20.86
N ASP A 126 -0.33 -15.84 20.03
CA ASP A 126 0.94 -16.48 19.65
C ASP A 126 1.47 -16.05 18.28
N ASN A 127 0.66 -15.36 17.48
CA ASN A 127 1.03 -14.91 16.13
C ASN A 127 2.20 -13.90 16.15
N ARG A 128 3.32 -14.29 15.52
CA ARG A 128 4.54 -13.49 15.44
C ARG A 128 4.32 -12.24 14.59
N ASN A 129 3.64 -12.36 13.45
CA ASN A 129 3.41 -11.22 12.57
C ASN A 129 2.52 -10.16 13.22
N TYR A 130 1.55 -10.57 14.04
CA TYR A 130 0.71 -9.67 14.81
C TYR A 130 1.51 -8.94 15.90
N LYS A 131 2.39 -9.64 16.62
CA LYS A 131 3.33 -9.02 17.57
C LYS A 131 4.25 -8.00 16.88
N ILE A 132 4.73 -8.31 15.67
CA ILE A 132 5.53 -7.38 14.86
C ILE A 132 4.71 -6.13 14.48
N LEU A 133 3.46 -6.30 14.04
CA LEU A 133 2.56 -5.19 13.75
C LEU A 133 2.37 -4.29 14.99
N LYS A 134 2.02 -4.87 16.14
CA LYS A 134 1.83 -4.12 17.39
C LYS A 134 3.05 -3.31 17.77
N LYS A 135 4.24 -3.92 17.67
CA LYS A 135 5.51 -3.22 17.94
C LYS A 135 5.70 -2.07 16.95
N ARG A 136 5.53 -2.31 15.65
CA ARG A 136 5.66 -1.27 14.61
C ARG A 136 4.75 -0.08 14.89
N LEU A 137 3.47 -0.32 15.18
CA LEU A 137 2.52 0.75 15.48
C LEU A 137 2.91 1.54 16.73
N SER A 138 3.42 0.85 17.76
CA SER A 138 3.94 1.50 18.96
C SER A 138 5.19 2.36 18.70
N ASP A 139 6.08 1.88 17.83
CA ASP A 139 7.35 2.55 17.52
C ASP A 139 7.16 3.74 16.54
N GLU A 140 6.17 3.66 15.64
CA GLU A 140 5.95 4.64 14.56
C GLU A 140 4.92 5.72 14.89
N GLN A 141 4.06 5.53 15.89
CA GLN A 141 3.03 6.52 16.22
C GLN A 141 3.64 7.80 16.81
N ASP A 142 3.04 8.94 16.46
CA ASP A 142 3.41 10.22 17.07
C ASP A 142 2.87 10.36 18.51
N SER A 143 3.13 11.50 19.14
CA SER A 143 2.63 11.80 20.50
C SER A 143 1.11 11.85 20.61
N GLN A 144 0.39 11.91 19.50
CA GLN A 144 -1.07 11.91 19.43
C GLN A 144 -1.63 10.53 19.05
N GLY A 145 -0.77 9.53 18.84
CA GLY A 145 -1.16 8.17 18.46
C GLY A 145 -1.37 7.96 16.95
N PHE A 146 -0.97 8.90 16.10
CA PHE A 146 -1.10 8.75 14.65
C PHE A 146 0.11 8.05 14.04
N VAL A 147 -0.16 7.07 13.18
CA VAL A 147 0.81 6.50 12.23
C VAL A 147 0.62 7.12 10.85
N TYR A 148 1.70 7.15 10.05
CA TYR A 148 1.74 7.84 8.76
C TYR A 148 2.21 6.91 7.65
N CYS A 149 1.49 6.84 6.54
CA CYS A 149 1.86 5.98 5.41
C CYS A 149 1.22 6.45 4.11
N ASP A 150 2.02 6.59 3.04
CA ASP A 150 1.49 6.94 1.71
C ASP A 150 0.74 5.78 1.04
N VAL A 151 0.95 4.55 1.52
CA VAL A 151 0.48 3.29 0.92
C VAL A 151 -0.31 2.43 1.90
N PHE A 152 -1.11 3.06 2.79
CA PHE A 152 -1.89 2.34 3.81
C PHE A 152 -2.67 1.15 3.26
N LYS A 153 -3.22 1.26 2.04
CA LYS A 153 -3.96 0.17 1.41
C LYS A 153 -3.10 -1.07 1.17
N ASP A 154 -1.92 -0.89 0.59
CA ASP A 154 -1.00 -2.00 0.30
C ASP A 154 -0.36 -2.54 1.58
N GLN A 155 -0.05 -1.65 2.53
CA GLN A 155 0.44 -2.03 3.85
C GLN A 155 -0.59 -2.89 4.59
N LEU A 156 -1.88 -2.51 4.55
CA LEU A 156 -2.98 -3.25 5.14
C LEU A 156 -3.08 -4.65 4.52
N ILE A 157 -3.07 -4.76 3.19
CA ILE A 157 -3.12 -6.06 2.50
C ILE A 157 -1.92 -6.93 2.91
N SER A 158 -0.72 -6.35 2.99
CA SER A 158 0.49 -7.08 3.37
C SER A 158 0.43 -7.56 4.82
N ASP A 159 0.02 -6.70 5.76
CA ASP A 159 -0.07 -7.05 7.18
C ASP A 159 -1.14 -8.12 7.42
N VAL A 160 -2.33 -7.95 6.83
CA VAL A 160 -3.41 -8.95 6.87
C VAL A 160 -2.92 -10.28 6.35
N GLY A 161 -2.34 -10.32 5.14
CA GLY A 161 -1.90 -11.58 4.53
C GLY A 161 -0.82 -12.31 5.32
N LYS A 162 0.13 -11.58 5.93
CA LYS A 162 1.17 -12.19 6.79
C LYS A 162 0.57 -12.83 8.03
N ILE A 163 -0.33 -12.13 8.70
CA ILE A 163 -0.97 -12.62 9.93
C ILE A 163 -1.89 -13.80 9.60
N GLU A 164 -2.73 -13.65 8.58
CA GLU A 164 -3.67 -14.68 8.12
C GLU A 164 -2.96 -15.98 7.74
N ASN A 165 -1.87 -15.90 6.97
CA ASN A 165 -1.09 -17.09 6.57
C ASN A 165 -0.51 -17.82 7.78
N GLU A 166 0.03 -17.11 8.77
CA GLU A 166 0.58 -17.74 9.98
C GLU A 166 -0.51 -18.41 10.83
N ILE A 167 -1.72 -17.82 10.89
CA ILE A 167 -2.87 -18.48 11.53
C ILE A 167 -3.21 -19.78 10.80
N LEU A 168 -3.30 -19.75 9.47
CA LEU A 168 -3.62 -20.92 8.66
C LEU A 168 -2.58 -22.04 8.80
N ASP A 169 -1.30 -21.69 8.79
CA ASP A 169 -0.20 -22.64 8.99
C ASP A 169 -0.29 -23.32 10.36
N THR A 170 -0.59 -22.54 11.40
CA THR A 170 -0.77 -23.05 12.77
C THR A 170 -1.95 -24.03 12.85
N MET A 171 -3.08 -23.71 12.23
CA MET A 171 -4.26 -24.60 12.18
C MET A 171 -3.98 -25.90 11.42
N MET A 172 -3.28 -25.82 10.29
CA MET A 172 -2.94 -26.99 9.49
C MET A 172 -2.03 -27.94 10.28
N PHE A 173 -1.08 -27.40 11.03
CA PHE A 173 -0.19 -28.17 11.88
C PHE A 173 -0.96 -28.87 13.03
N ASN A 174 -1.84 -28.14 13.73
CA ASN A 174 -2.64 -28.70 14.82
C ASN A 174 -3.56 -29.83 14.35
N ASN A 175 -4.23 -29.66 13.19
CA ASN A 175 -5.07 -30.71 12.60
C ASN A 175 -4.25 -31.97 12.23
N TYR A 176 -3.01 -31.81 11.76
CA TYR A 176 -2.14 -32.93 11.46
C TYR A 176 -1.75 -33.70 12.73
N GLU A 177 -1.38 -33.00 13.80
CA GLU A 177 -1.07 -33.66 15.08
C GLU A 177 -2.27 -34.41 15.66
N GLU A 178 -3.48 -33.85 15.56
CA GLU A 178 -4.71 -34.51 16.05
C GLU A 178 -5.06 -35.79 15.28
N GLN A 179 -4.75 -35.86 13.98
CA GLN A 179 -4.99 -37.05 13.16
C GLN A 179 -3.97 -38.19 13.39
N HIS A 180 -2.85 -37.88 14.05
CA HIS A 180 -1.75 -38.82 14.27
C HIS A 180 -1.49 -39.13 15.76
N LYS A 181 -2.40 -38.69 16.65
CA LYS A 181 -2.52 -39.15 18.04
C LYS A 181 -3.55 -40.26 18.17
#